data_AF-A0AA35YY37-F1
#
_entry.id   AF-A0AA35YY37-F1
#
_cell.length_a   1.000
_cell.length_b   1.000
_cell.length_c   1.000
_cell.angle_alpha   90.00
_cell.angle_beta   90.00
_cell.angle_gamma   90.00
#
_symmetry.space_group_name_H-M   'P 1'
#
loop_
_entity.id
_entity.type
_entity.pdbx_description
1 polymer ?
#
loop_
_entity_poly.entity_id
_entity_poly.type
_entity_poly.pdbx_seq_one_letter_code
_entity_poly.pdbx_strand_id
1 'polypeptide(L)'
;MAPYAHLAVYKVCFGLDWPESDILTGLDVAVADGADVISISIGEENMTFFQDNIAIASFAAIQKGIFVSCATGNSGPFNGTATNIAPWVLTIGASTTDRKIKATKN
;
A
#
# COMPACT_ATOMS: atom_id res chain seq x y z
N MET A 1 0.36 13.29 -7.00
CA MET A 1 0.99 13.06 -8.31
C MET A 1 2.24 13.91 -8.41
N ALA A 2 3.31 13.38 -8.99
CA ALA A 2 4.58 14.07 -9.19
C ALA A 2 5.24 13.60 -10.52
N PRO A 3 4.97 14.28 -11.66
CA PRO A 3 5.41 13.80 -12.97
C PRO A 3 6.93 13.73 -13.18
N TYR A 4 7.71 14.45 -12.37
CA TYR A 4 9.18 14.48 -12.44
C TYR A 4 9.87 13.65 -11.36
N ALA A 5 9.10 12.89 -10.56
CA ALA A 5 9.68 12.01 -9.55
C ALA A 5 10.41 10.83 -10.22
N HIS A 6 11.51 10.40 -9.61
CA HIS A 6 12.15 9.15 -10.00
C HIS A 6 11.32 7.97 -9.50
N LEU A 7 11.20 6.92 -10.33
CA LEU A 7 10.43 5.73 -10.00
C LEU A 7 11.36 4.54 -9.81
N ALA A 8 11.34 3.97 -8.61
CA ALA A 8 11.89 2.64 -8.32
C ALA A 8 10.74 1.65 -8.16
N VAL A 9 10.87 0.46 -8.75
CA VAL A 9 9.81 -0.55 -8.76
C VAL A 9 10.30 -1.82 -8.06
N TYR A 10 9.63 -2.17 -6.97
CA TYR A 10 9.89 -3.37 -6.19
C TYR A 10 8.77 -4.38 -6.44
N LYS A 11 9.06 -5.42 -7.23
CA LYS A 11 8.08 -6.45 -7.54
C LYS A 11 8.01 -7.46 -6.40
N VAL A 12 6.90 -7.46 -5.69
CA VAL A 12 6.64 -8.36 -4.54
C VAL A 12 5.50 -9.35 -4.82
N CYS A 13 4.67 -9.10 -5.84
CA CYS A 13 3.59 -10.01 -6.23
C CYS A 13 3.96 -10.79 -7.50
N PHE A 14 4.02 -12.13 -7.39
CA PHE A 14 4.33 -13.04 -8.49
C PHE A 14 3.15 -13.96 -8.81
N GLY A 15 2.19 -13.48 -9.59
CA GLY A 15 1.02 -14.28 -9.96
C GLY A 15 -0.07 -14.21 -8.90
N LEU A 16 -0.77 -15.32 -8.64
CA LEU A 16 -1.88 -15.39 -7.69
C LEU A 16 -1.43 -15.64 -6.24
N ASP A 17 -0.28 -16.32 -6.08
CA ASP A 17 0.31 -16.60 -4.78
C ASP A 17 1.59 -15.78 -4.65
N TRP A 18 1.64 -14.87 -3.68
CA TRP A 18 2.84 -14.16 -3.33
C TRP A 18 3.12 -14.32 -1.84
N PRO A 19 4.32 -14.79 -1.45
CA PRO A 19 4.72 -14.85 -0.06
C PRO A 19 4.73 -13.46 0.57
N GLU A 20 4.23 -13.34 1.80
CA GLU A 20 4.30 -12.09 2.56
C GLU A 20 5.76 -11.64 2.79
N SER A 21 6.70 -12.59 2.80
CA SER A 21 8.14 -12.32 2.89
C SER A 21 8.67 -11.48 1.72
N ASP A 22 8.05 -11.58 0.53
CA ASP A 22 8.45 -10.78 -0.62
C ASP A 22 8.08 -9.31 -0.41
N ILE A 23 6.94 -9.04 0.26
CA ILE A 23 6.51 -7.68 0.62
C ILE A 23 7.52 -7.08 1.61
N LEU A 24 7.86 -7.81 2.66
CA LEU A 24 8.86 -7.39 3.65
C LEU A 24 10.21 -7.09 2.98
N THR A 25 10.68 -8.00 2.13
CA THR A 25 11.94 -7.83 1.39
C THR A 25 11.89 -6.61 0.46
N GLY A 26 10.80 -6.41 -0.27
CA GLY A 26 10.64 -5.26 -1.15
C GLY A 26 10.66 -3.92 -0.39
N LEU A 27 10.07 -3.88 0.80
CA LEU A 27 10.09 -2.69 1.65
C LEU A 27 11.47 -2.44 2.25
N ASP A 28 12.16 -3.49 2.72
CA ASP A 28 13.53 -3.35 3.24
C ASP A 28 14.50 -2.81 2.17
N VAL A 29 14.39 -3.31 0.93
CA VAL A 29 15.20 -2.81 -0.19
C VAL A 29 14.81 -1.37 -0.54
N ALA A 30 13.52 -1.02 -0.58
CA ALA A 30 13.09 0.37 -0.83
C ALA A 30 13.62 1.36 0.21
N VAL A 31 13.66 0.93 1.48
CA VAL A 31 14.23 1.70 2.58
C VAL A 31 15.76 1.81 2.44
N ALA A 32 16.44 0.73 2.05
CA ALA A 32 17.89 0.71 1.86
C ALA A 32 18.34 1.58 0.68
N ASP A 33 17.56 1.61 -0.40
CA ASP A 33 17.79 2.46 -1.58
C ASP A 33 17.52 3.94 -1.31
N GLY A 34 16.94 4.28 -0.15
CA GLY A 34 16.70 5.66 0.25
C GLY A 34 15.49 6.31 -0.43
N ALA A 35 14.42 5.54 -0.66
CA ALA A 35 13.18 6.10 -1.19
C ALA A 35 12.63 7.21 -0.28
N ASP A 36 12.17 8.33 -0.86
CA ASP A 36 11.51 9.39 -0.07
C ASP A 36 10.07 9.04 0.30
N VAL A 37 9.38 8.32 -0.60
CA VAL A 37 7.98 7.91 -0.48
C VAL A 37 7.82 6.47 -0.97
N ILE A 38 7.11 5.65 -0.21
CA ILE A 38 6.71 4.29 -0.59
C ILE A 38 5.19 4.26 -0.80
N SER A 39 4.76 3.76 -1.95
CA SER A 39 3.34 3.57 -2.29
C SER A 39 3.01 2.09 -2.37
N ILE A 40 2.08 1.63 -1.52
CA ILE A 40 1.70 0.23 -1.38
C ILE A 40 0.20 0.12 -1.71
N SER A 41 -0.11 -0.50 -2.86
CA SER A 41 -1.50 -0.72 -3.29
C SER A 41 -1.92 -2.19 -3.14
N ILE A 42 -1.43 -2.81 -2.08
CA ILE A 42 -1.75 -4.17 -1.64
C ILE A 42 -1.99 -4.14 -0.13
N GLY A 43 -2.62 -5.17 0.40
CA GLY A 43 -2.91 -5.30 1.82
C GLY A 43 -3.59 -6.63 2.08
N GLU A 44 -3.43 -7.12 3.30
CA GLU A 44 -3.99 -8.38 3.76
C GLU A 44 -5.16 -8.16 4.70
N GLU A 45 -5.74 -9.25 5.21
CA GLU A 45 -6.76 -9.18 6.24
C GLU A 45 -6.24 -8.48 7.51
N ASN A 46 -7.17 -7.94 8.29
CA ASN A 46 -6.81 -7.26 9.53
C ASN A 46 -6.20 -8.24 10.53
N MET A 47 -4.93 -8.00 10.86
CA MET A 47 -4.20 -8.70 11.90
C MET A 47 -3.58 -7.70 12.88
N THR A 48 -3.00 -8.22 13.95
CA THR A 48 -2.30 -7.37 14.92
C THR A 48 -1.04 -6.78 14.30
N PHE A 49 -0.66 -5.56 14.69
CA PHE A 49 0.45 -4.83 14.04
C PHE A 49 1.81 -5.55 14.08
N PHE A 50 2.04 -6.42 15.06
CA PHE A 50 3.27 -7.20 15.19
C PHE A 50 3.23 -8.51 14.40
N GLN A 51 2.13 -8.80 13.71
CA GLN A 51 1.99 -9.90 12.75
C GLN A 51 1.89 -9.38 11.31
N ASP A 52 1.48 -8.11 11.12
CA ASP A 52 1.35 -7.47 9.82
C ASP A 52 2.71 -7.03 9.28
N ASN A 53 3.18 -7.69 8.22
CA ASN A 53 4.46 -7.38 7.57
C ASN A 53 4.50 -5.98 6.98
N ILE A 54 3.38 -5.45 6.47
CA ILE A 54 3.29 -4.06 6.00
C ILE A 54 3.40 -3.11 7.19
N ALA A 55 2.74 -3.39 8.31
CA ALA A 55 2.83 -2.56 9.51
C ALA A 55 4.25 -2.54 10.08
N ILE A 56 4.90 -3.70 10.20
CA ILE A 56 6.28 -3.82 10.71
C ILE A 56 7.26 -3.05 9.82
N ALA A 57 7.24 -3.32 8.52
CA ALA A 57 8.19 -2.71 7.58
C ALA A 57 7.95 -1.21 7.41
N SER A 58 6.68 -0.77 7.36
CA SER A 58 6.35 0.66 7.29
C SER A 58 6.76 1.41 8.56
N PHE A 59 6.74 0.77 9.73
CA PHE A 59 7.25 1.38 10.96
C PHE A 59 8.75 1.66 10.84
N ALA A 60 9.53 0.70 10.35
CA ALA A 60 10.96 0.87 10.10
C ALA A 60 11.25 1.96 9.05
N ALA A 61 10.44 2.05 7.98
CA ALA A 61 10.54 3.10 6.97
C ALA A 61 10.31 4.50 7.59
N ILE A 62 9.24 4.66 8.38
CA ILE A 62 8.89 5.92 9.04
C ILE A 62 9.98 6.34 10.04
N GLN A 63 10.59 5.40 10.76
CA GLN A 63 11.74 5.70 11.63
C GLN A 63 12.95 6.29 10.88
N LYS A 64 13.07 6.01 9.58
CA LYS A 64 14.10 6.60 8.71
C LYS A 64 13.62 7.86 7.96
N GLY A 65 12.44 8.37 8.29
CA GLY A 65 11.86 9.56 7.66
C GLY A 65 11.21 9.32 6.30
N ILE A 66 10.96 8.05 5.94
CA ILE A 66 10.35 7.68 4.66
C ILE A 66 8.83 7.64 4.82
N PHE A 67 8.11 8.37 3.97
CA PHE A 67 6.65 8.43 4.04
C PHE A 67 6.01 7.19 3.37
N VAL A 68 5.02 6.58 4.02
CA VAL A 68 4.34 5.37 3.52
C VAL A 68 2.85 5.64 3.32
N SER A 69 2.37 5.32 2.11
CA SER A 69 0.97 5.39 1.72
C SER A 69 0.43 4.01 1.37
N CYS A 70 -0.71 3.63 1.97
CA CYS A 70 -1.37 2.34 1.72
C CYS A 70 -2.83 2.50 1.32
N ALA A 71 -3.35 1.59 0.49
CA ALA A 71 -4.79 1.51 0.20
C ALA A 71 -5.56 0.85 1.37
N THR A 72 -6.81 1.29 1.61
CA THR A 72 -7.66 0.73 2.69
C THR A 72 -8.31 -0.63 2.38
N GLY A 73 -8.05 -1.19 1.21
CA GLY A 73 -8.71 -2.40 0.71
C GLY A 73 -10.04 -2.13 0.00
N ASN A 74 -10.62 -3.18 -0.59
CA ASN A 74 -11.84 -3.11 -1.43
C ASN A 74 -13.02 -3.91 -0.84
N SER A 75 -12.92 -4.35 0.41
CA SER A 75 -13.88 -5.25 1.07
C SER A 75 -15.08 -4.56 1.71
N GLY A 76 -15.28 -3.26 1.42
CA GLY A 76 -16.45 -2.51 1.86
C GLY A 76 -17.78 -3.11 1.36
N PRO A 77 -18.94 -2.59 1.80
CA PRO A 77 -19.14 -1.30 2.45
C PRO A 77 -19.36 -1.37 3.97
N PHE A 78 -19.26 -2.56 4.58
CA PHE A 78 -19.54 -2.72 6.02
C PHE A 78 -18.43 -2.11 6.89
N ASN A 79 -18.80 -1.70 8.10
CA ASN A 79 -17.85 -1.19 9.09
C ASN A 79 -16.80 -2.26 9.43
N GLY A 80 -15.56 -1.83 9.70
CA GLY A 80 -14.47 -2.72 10.11
C GLY A 80 -13.83 -3.52 8.96
N THR A 81 -14.08 -3.16 7.70
CA THR A 81 -13.51 -3.80 6.51
C THR A 81 -12.22 -3.15 6.01
N ALA A 82 -11.81 -2.02 6.62
CA ALA A 82 -10.59 -1.31 6.28
C ALA A 82 -9.34 -2.11 6.70
N THR A 83 -8.35 -2.18 5.83
CA THR A 83 -7.03 -2.78 6.07
C THR A 83 -5.94 -1.70 6.08
N ASN A 84 -4.68 -2.08 6.37
CA ASN A 84 -3.54 -1.15 6.46
C ASN A 84 -3.79 0.00 7.45
N ILE A 85 -4.32 -0.32 8.63
CA ILE A 85 -4.79 0.65 9.63
C ILE A 85 -3.72 1.05 10.68
N ALA A 86 -2.46 0.75 10.41
CA ALA A 86 -1.36 1.13 11.30
C ALA A 86 -1.26 2.66 11.41
N PRO A 87 -1.13 3.24 12.62
CA PRO A 87 -1.25 4.69 12.82
C PRO A 87 -0.11 5.52 12.21
N TRP A 88 0.99 4.89 11.81
CA TRP A 88 2.13 5.53 11.16
C TRP A 88 2.04 5.53 9.62
N VAL A 89 1.00 4.93 9.05
CA VAL A 89 0.78 4.86 7.59
C VAL A 89 -0.36 5.79 7.19
N LEU A 90 -0.25 6.42 6.01
CA LEU A 90 -1.39 7.09 5.41
C LEU A 90 -2.29 6.05 4.71
N THR A 91 -3.40 5.69 5.36
CA THR A 91 -4.43 4.80 4.79
C THR A 91 -5.39 5.59 3.90
N ILE A 92 -5.51 5.20 2.62
CA ILE A 92 -6.27 5.94 1.60
C ILE A 92 -7.52 5.15 1.18
N GLY A 93 -8.68 5.83 1.24
CA GLY A 93 -9.95 5.35 0.70
C GLY A 93 -10.18 5.75 -0.76
N ALA A 94 -11.06 5.02 -1.44
CA ALA A 94 -11.44 5.30 -2.83
C ALA A 94 -12.70 6.18 -2.91
N SER A 95 -12.73 7.09 -3.88
CA SER A 95 -13.90 7.91 -4.22
C SER A 95 -14.02 8.06 -5.75
N THR A 96 -15.10 8.69 -6.20
CA THR A 96 -15.31 8.95 -7.64
C THR A 96 -14.97 10.39 -8.00
N THR A 97 -14.58 10.61 -9.26
CA THR A 97 -14.46 11.95 -9.85
C THR A 97 -15.76 12.33 -10.56
N ASP A 98 -15.86 13.57 -11.03
CA ASP A 98 -16.98 14.07 -11.84
C ASP A 98 -17.16 13.31 -13.17
N ARG A 99 -16.06 12.81 -13.75
CA ARG A 99 -16.06 12.02 -14.98
C ARG A 99 -16.61 10.60 -14.76
N LYS A 100 -17.65 10.24 -15.52
CA LYS A 100 -18.18 8.87 -15.61
C LYS A 100 -18.17 8.37 -17.05
N ILE A 101 -17.53 7.23 -17.29
CA ILE A 101 -17.54 6.56 -18.60
C ILE A 101 -18.80 5.69 -18.67
N LYS A 102 -19.65 5.90 -19.68
CA LYS A 102 -20.87 5.11 -19.91
C LYS A 102 -20.81 4.51 -21.31
N ALA A 103 -21.11 3.22 -21.43
CA ALA A 103 -21.32 2.57 -22.71
C ALA A 103 -22.82 2.56 -23.04
N THR A 104 -23.21 3.22 -24.12
CA THR A 104 -24.57 3.14 -24.68
C THR A 104 -24.61 2.06 -25.75
N LYS A 105 -25.58 1.16 -25.65
CA LYS A 105 -25.93 0.21 -26.72
C LYS A 105 -26.99 0.88 -27.60
N ASN A 106 -26.79 0.86 -28.92
CA ASN A 106 -27.84 1.22 -29.90
C ASN A 106 -28.92 0.15 -29.94
#